data_AF-A0A3D4A8K5-F1
#
_entry.id   AF-A0A3D4A8K5-F1
#
_cell.length_a   1.000
_cell.length_b   1.000
_cell.length_c   1.000
_cell.angle_alpha   90.00
_cell.angle_beta   90.00
_cell.angle_gamma   90.00
#
_symmetry.space_group_name_H-M   'P 1'
#
loop_
_entity.id
_entity.type
_entity.pdbx_description
1 polymer ?
#
loop_
_entity_poly.entity_id
_entity_poly.type
_entity_poly.pdbx_seq_one_letter_code
_entity_poly.pdbx_strand_id
1 'polypeptide(L)' 'NDIVIASGCKSVQLRAERDGTKDGRVYHITLGVKDSSGNVTTAVYNVSVPVGKAPAVDSGVAFTVTGCSP' A
#
# COMPACT_ATOMS: atom_id res chain seq x y z
N ASN A 1 -2.82 -12.57 -5.16
CA ASN A 1 -3.30 -11.18 -5.02
C ASN A 1 -2.11 -10.28 -4.73
N ASP A 2 -2.09 -9.09 -5.33
CA ASP A 2 -0.98 -8.14 -5.19
C ASP A 2 -1.12 -7.29 -3.91
N ILE A 3 -2.33 -6.75 -3.71
CA ILE A 3 -2.75 -5.98 -2.55
C ILE A 3 -3.98 -6.67 -1.96
N VAL A 4 -3.97 -6.95 -0.66
CA VAL A 4 -5.13 -7.43 0.09
C VAL A 4 -5.29 -6.58 1.34
N ILE A 5 -6.45 -5.92 1.48
CA ILE A 5 -6.81 -5.21 2.70
C ILE A 5 -7.55 -6.21 3.60
N ALA A 6 -7.05 -6.42 4.82
CA ALA A 6 -7.71 -7.32 5.76
C ALA A 6 -9.10 -6.78 6.13
N SER A 7 -10.06 -7.66 6.35
CA SER A 7 -11.45 -7.29 6.69
C SER A 7 -11.58 -6.39 7.92
N GLY A 8 -10.61 -6.45 8.85
CA GLY A 8 -10.53 -5.58 10.02
C GLY A 8 -9.96 -4.18 9.75
N CYS A 9 -9.60 -3.84 8.51
CA CYS A 9 -9.16 -2.50 8.07
C CYS A 9 -7.91 -1.95 8.80
N LYS A 10 -7.14 -2.82 9.46
CA LYS A 10 -5.98 -2.46 10.28
C LYS A 10 -4.66 -3.01 9.74
N SER A 11 -4.72 -3.82 8.70
CA SER A 11 -3.53 -4.39 8.06
C SER A 11 -3.77 -4.59 6.57
N VAL A 12 -2.67 -4.52 5.82
CA VAL A 12 -2.62 -4.85 4.40
C VAL A 12 -1.54 -5.89 4.17
N GLN A 13 -1.82 -6.84 3.27
CA GLN A 13 -0.83 -7.77 2.77
C GLN A 13 -0.41 -7.31 1.39
N LEU A 14 0.89 -7.11 1.23
CA LEU A 14 1.51 -6.68 -0.01
C LEU A 14 2.34 -7.82 -0.58
N ARG A 15 2.28 -8.02 -1.88
CA ARG A 15 3.07 -9.06 -2.53
C ARG A 15 4.55 -8.68 -2.55
N ALA A 16 5.39 -9.61 -2.13
CA ALA A 16 6.83 -9.54 -2.32
C ALA A 16 7.20 -9.56 -3.81
N GLU A 17 8.16 -8.72 -4.22
CA GLU A 17 8.73 -8.81 -5.56
C GLU A 17 9.79 -9.92 -5.61
N ARG A 18 9.74 -10.74 -6.65
CA ARG A 18 10.64 -11.89 -6.87
C ARG A 18 11.19 -11.94 -8.29
N ASP A 19 10.69 -11.08 -9.17
CA ASP A 19 11.23 -10.91 -10.51
C ASP A 19 12.46 -10.00 -10.43
N GLY A 20 13.64 -10.63 -10.37
CA GLY A 20 14.92 -9.92 -10.29
C GLY A 20 15.27 -9.07 -11.51
N THR A 21 14.42 -9.09 -12.55
CA THR A 21 14.58 -8.23 -13.75
C THR A 21 13.81 -6.92 -13.64
N LYS A 22 13.05 -6.70 -12.56
CA LYS A 22 12.21 -5.51 -12.35
C LYS A 22 12.76 -4.60 -11.25
N ASP A 23 12.13 -3.44 -11.11
CA ASP A 23 12.57 -2.38 -10.20
C ASP A 23 12.01 -2.51 -8.76
N GLY A 24 11.57 -3.69 -8.33
CA GLY A 24 10.84 -3.83 -7.07
C GLY A 24 9.43 -3.24 -7.16
N ARG A 25 8.85 -2.89 -6.00
CA ARG A 25 7.52 -2.27 -5.89
C ARG A 25 7.52 -1.16 -4.85
N VAL A 26 6.81 -0.08 -5.13
CA VAL A 26 6.46 0.95 -4.15
C VAL A 26 4.94 0.96 -4.02
N TYR A 27 4.45 0.83 -2.80
CA TYR A 27 3.02 0.93 -2.49
C TYR A 27 2.75 2.23 -1.75
N HIS A 28 1.76 2.99 -2.20
CA HIS A 28 1.21 4.13 -1.46
C HIS A 28 -0.03 3.66 -0.70
N ILE A 29 0.05 3.60 0.61
CA ILE A 29 -1.05 3.19 1.49
C ILE A 29 -1.73 4.44 2.02
N THR A 30 -2.98 4.67 1.61
CA THR A 30 -3.81 5.72 2.20
C THR A 30 -4.59 5.16 3.38
N LEU A 31 -4.32 5.68 4.57
CA LEU A 31 -5.11 5.40 5.78
C LEU A 31 -6.12 6.51 5.97
N GLY A 32 -7.40 6.16 6.09
CA GLY A 32 -8.47 7.04 6.54
C GLY A 32 -8.85 6.70 7.99
N VAL A 33 -8.99 7.71 8.83
CA VAL A 33 -9.50 7.56 10.20
C VAL A 33 -10.65 8.52 10.43
N LYS A 34 -11.71 8.03 11.06
CA LYS A 34 -12.88 8.81 11.45
C LYS A 34 -12.94 8.93 12.96
N ASP A 35 -13.08 10.15 13.46
CA ASP A 35 -13.31 10.38 14.88
C ASP A 35 -14.78 10.15 15.28
N SER A 36 -15.07 10.20 16.58
CA SER A 36 -16.43 10.02 17.10
C SER A 36 -17.42 11.12 16.68
N SER A 37 -16.91 12.28 16.25
CA SER A 37 -17.70 13.41 15.75
C SER A 37 -17.98 13.29 14.25
N GLY A 38 -17.41 12.28 13.58
CA GLY A 38 -17.61 12.00 12.17
C GLY A 38 -16.59 12.68 11.23
N ASN A 39 -15.59 13.37 11.76
CA ASN A 39 -14.54 13.99 10.94
C ASN A 39 -13.60 12.90 10.42
N VAL A 40 -13.25 12.99 9.14
CA VAL A 40 -12.32 12.05 8.49
C VAL A 40 -11.02 12.76 8.14
N THR A 41 -9.91 12.14 8.52
CA THR A 41 -8.56 12.57 8.12
C THR A 41 -7.87 11.43 7.40
N THR A 42 -7.05 11.78 6.40
CA THR A 42 -6.25 10.81 5.63
C THR A 42 -4.75 11.05 5.77
N ALA A 43 -3.97 9.98 5.77
CA ALA A 43 -2.52 10.01 5.68
C ALA A 43 -2.02 8.98 4.67
N VAL A 44 -0.90 9.28 4.00
CA VAL A 44 -0.28 8.40 3.01
C VAL A 44 1.04 7.87 3.56
N TYR A 45 1.24 6.56 3.47
CA TYR A 45 2.46 5.86 3.87
C TYR A 45 3.03 5.08 2.71
N ASN A 46 4.32 5.28 2.43
CA ASN A 46 5.00 4.60 1.34
C ASN A 46 5.71 3.34 1.87
N VAL A 47 5.41 2.20 1.27
CA VAL A 47 6.07 0.93 1.56
C VAL A 47 6.91 0.52 0.36
N SER A 48 8.22 0.45 0.58
CA SER A 48 9.19 -0.03 -0.41
C SER A 48 9.36 -1.53 -0.26
N VAL A 49 9.16 -2.26 -1.36
CA VAL A 49 9.39 -3.70 -1.48
C VAL A 49 10.45 -3.90 -2.56
N PRO A 50 11.75 -3.80 -2.19
CA PRO A 50 12.85 -3.96 -3.12
C PRO A 50 12.94 -5.39 -3.64
N VAL A 51 13.62 -5.55 -4.78
CA VAL A 51 14.04 -6.86 -5.29
C VAL A 51 15.57 -6.91 -5.34
N GLY A 52 16.15 -7.94 -4.73
CA GLY A 52 17.60 -8.03 -4.56
C GLY A 52 18.14 -6.95 -3.61
N LYS A 53 19.20 -6.25 -4.03
CA LYS A 53 19.93 -5.28 -3.20
C LYS A 53 19.61 -3.81 -3.52
N ALA A 54 18.93 -3.55 -4.63
CA ALA A 54 18.59 -2.19 -5.04
C ALA A 54 17.29 -1.73 -4.36
N PRO A 55 17.16 -0.43 -4.02
CA PRO A 55 15.87 0.13 -3.60
C PRO A 55 14.80 -0.06 -4.67
N ALA A 56 13.54 -0.20 -4.24
CA ALA A 56 12.44 -0.17 -5.20
C ALA A 56 12.31 1.21 -5.86
N VAL A 57 11.99 1.25 -7.15
CA VAL A 57 11.73 2.50 -7.89
C VAL A 57 10.23 2.79 -7.91
N ASP A 58 9.86 4.02 -7.57
CA ASP A 58 8.50 4.50 -7.73
C ASP A 58 8.28 4.97 -9.17
N SER A 59 7.65 4.13 -9.99
CA SER A 59 7.31 4.43 -11.39
C SER A 59 5.89 5.02 -11.55
N GLY A 60 5.26 5.44 -10.45
CA GLY A 60 3.89 5.92 -10.43
C GLY A 60 2.83 4.82 -10.25
N VAL A 61 1.57 5.24 -10.21
CA VAL A 61 0.45 4.36 -9.86
C VAL A 61 0.10 3.43 -11.03
N ALA A 62 0.25 2.13 -10.81
CA ALA A 62 -0.19 1.10 -11.75
C ALA A 62 -1.69 0.79 -11.61
N PHE A 63 -2.18 0.64 -10.37
CA PHE A 63 -3.59 0.46 -10.03
C PHE A 63 -3.83 0.67 -8.53
N THR A 64 -5.09 0.83 -8.14
CA THR A 64 -5.52 1.07 -6.76
C THR A 64 -6.51 -0.01 -6.32
N VAL A 65 -6.34 -0.50 -5.09
CA VAL A 65 -7.34 -1.33 -4.40
C VAL A 65 -7.97 -0.49 -3.31
N THR A 66 -9.29 -0.30 -3.39
CA THR A 66 -10.07 0.38 -2.37
C THR A 66 -10.75 -0.65 -1.49
N GLY A 67 -10.73 -0.40 -0.19
CA GLY A 67 -11.47 -1.17 0.80
C GLY A 67 -11.61 -0.35 2.06
N CYS A 68 -12.60 -0.71 2.88
CA CYS A 68 -12.93 -0.04 4.14
C CYS A 68 -13.43 1.40 3.98
N SER A 69 -14.48 1.73 4.71
CA SER A 69 -14.93 3.11 4.89
C SER A 69 -14.55 3.53 6.32
N PRO A 70 -13.82 4.65 6.50
CA PRO A 70 -13.47 5.15 7.82
C PRO A 70 -14.71 5.57 8.63
#